data_AF-A0A7C3II93-F1
#
_entry.id   AF-A0A7C3II93-F1
#
_cell.length_a   1.000
_cell.length_b   1.000
_cell.length_c   1.000
_cell.angle_alpha   90.00
_cell.angle_beta   90.00
_cell.angle_gamma   90.00
#
_symmetry.space_group_name_H-M   'P 1'
#
loop_
_entity.id
_entity.type
_entity.pdbx_description
1 polymer ?
#
loop_
_entity_poly.entity_id
_entity_poly.type
_entity_poly.pdbx_seq_one_letter_code
_entity_poly.pdbx_strand_id
1 'polypeptide(L)'
;CYGLFHPAAVAFVSIHVPPQKRAVGLTMYLSLGVGLPTFIGSALGGYIVEFFGYRTLFGSYTVFSLMGLIVYAVFARALSEKPKAC
;
A
#
# COMPACT_ATOMS: atom_id res chain seq x y z
N CYS A 1 -11.74 6.19 -0.16
CA CYS A 1 -11.18 7.53 -0.45
C CYS A 1 -9.66 7.46 -0.46
N TYR A 2 -9.06 7.37 -1.64
CA TYR A 2 -7.61 7.32 -1.86
C TYR A 2 -6.94 8.71 -1.91
N GLY A 3 -7.68 9.76 -1.51
CA GLY A 3 -7.46 11.14 -1.94
C GLY A 3 -6.05 11.68 -1.72
N LEU A 4 -5.40 11.34 -0.61
CA LEU A 4 -4.01 11.76 -0.33
C LEU A 4 -3.00 10.64 -0.57
N PHE A 5 -3.33 9.40 -0.21
CA PHE A 5 -2.41 8.27 -0.28
C PHE A 5 -2.01 7.90 -1.72
N HIS A 6 -2.97 7.84 -2.63
CA HIS A 6 -2.68 7.43 -3.99
C HIS A 6 -1.87 8.47 -4.79
N PRO A 7 -2.20 9.78 -4.78
CA PRO A 7 -1.34 10.76 -5.44
C PRO A 7 0.03 10.88 -4.77
N ALA A 8 0.13 10.74 -3.44
CA ALA A 8 1.43 10.70 -2.76
C ALA A 8 2.29 9.52 -3.22
N ALA A 9 1.70 8.33 -3.38
CA ALA A 9 2.42 7.15 -3.88
C ALA A 9 2.85 7.30 -5.35
N VAL A 10 1.98 7.85 -6.21
CA VAL A 10 2.33 8.16 -7.61
C VAL A 10 3.46 9.19 -7.69
N ALA A 11 3.39 10.25 -6.87
CA ALA A 11 4.45 11.24 -6.77
C ALA A 11 5.75 10.62 -6.28
N PHE A 12 5.70 9.77 -5.25
CA PHE A 12 6.86 9.05 -4.72
C PHE A 12 7.55 8.19 -5.77
N VAL A 13 6.80 7.42 -6.57
CA VAL A 13 7.37 6.64 -7.68
C VAL A 13 7.98 7.57 -8.72
N SER A 14 7.35 8.70 -9.02
CA SER A 14 7.84 9.60 -10.04
C SER A 14 9.14 10.34 -9.73
N ILE A 15 9.41 10.62 -8.45
CA ILE A 15 10.63 11.31 -8.03
C ILE A 15 11.80 10.33 -7.83
N HIS A 16 11.53 9.05 -7.56
CA HIS A 16 12.57 8.04 -7.31
C HIS A 16 12.90 7.16 -8.53
N VAL A 17 12.06 7.14 -9.56
CA VAL A 17 12.30 6.34 -10.77
C VAL A 17 12.76 7.23 -11.93
N PRO A 18 13.85 6.90 -12.64
CA PRO A 18 14.34 7.69 -13.77
C PRO A 18 13.28 7.80 -14.88
N PRO A 19 13.25 8.92 -15.63
CA PRO A 19 12.16 9.24 -16.55
C PRO A 19 11.95 8.18 -17.64
N GLN A 20 13.00 7.49 -18.08
CA GLN A 20 12.94 6.42 -19.08
C GLN A 20 12.22 5.15 -18.57
N LYS A 21 12.15 4.93 -17.25
CA LYS A 21 11.54 3.75 -16.63
C LYS A 21 10.31 4.07 -15.79
N ARG A 22 9.85 5.32 -15.79
CA ARG A 22 8.73 5.79 -14.97
C ARG A 22 7.42 5.03 -15.23
N ALA A 23 7.16 4.67 -16.51
CA ALA A 23 6.03 3.83 -16.87
C ALA A 23 6.09 2.45 -16.18
N VAL A 24 7.25 1.80 -16.18
CA VAL A 24 7.47 0.51 -15.52
C VAL A 24 7.33 0.63 -13.99
N GLY A 25 7.88 1.70 -13.39
CA GLY A 25 7.73 1.93 -11.95
C GLY A 25 6.27 2.11 -11.53
N LEU A 26 5.50 2.86 -12.33
CA LEU A 26 4.07 3.08 -12.07
C LEU A 26 3.23 1.83 -12.28
N THR A 27 3.50 1.04 -13.33
CA THR A 27 2.79 -0.23 -13.54
C THR A 27 3.09 -1.22 -12.42
N MET A 28 4.33 -1.26 -11.94
CA MET A 28 4.72 -2.11 -10.82
C MET A 28 3.99 -1.72 -9.53
N TYR A 29 3.89 -0.41 -9.22
CA TYR A 29 3.07 0.08 -8.12
C TYR A 29 1.59 -0.30 -8.28
N LEU A 30 1.02 -0.13 -9.48
CA LEU A 30 -0.40 -0.40 -9.70
C LEU A 30 -0.71 -1.91 -9.62
N SER A 31 0.12 -2.76 -10.23
CA SER A 31 -0.08 -4.20 -10.25
C SER A 31 0.25 -4.86 -8.91
N LEU A 32 1.41 -4.57 -8.34
CA LEU A 32 1.88 -5.23 -7.11
C LEU A 32 1.46 -4.50 -5.84
N GLY A 33 1.42 -3.17 -5.86
CA GLY A 33 1.07 -2.35 -4.70
C GLY A 33 -0.43 -2.19 -4.48
N VAL A 34 -1.23 -2.21 -5.55
CA VAL A 34 -2.70 -2.02 -5.46
C VAL A 34 -3.45 -3.28 -5.91
N GLY A 35 -3.12 -3.83 -7.08
CA GLY A 35 -3.84 -4.96 -7.68
C GLY A 35 -3.73 -6.25 -6.87
N LEU A 36 -2.51 -6.68 -6.55
CA LEU A 36 -2.26 -7.93 -5.82
C LEU A 36 -2.93 -7.94 -4.42
N PRO A 37 -2.80 -6.90 -3.57
CA PRO A 37 -3.49 -6.87 -2.29
C PRO A 37 -5.00 -6.85 -2.44
N THR A 38 -5.53 -6.19 -3.47
CA THR A 38 -6.98 -6.16 -3.73
C THR A 38 -7.50 -7.55 -4.09
N PHE A 39 -6.78 -8.29 -4.93
CA PHE A 39 -7.14 -9.66 -5.31
C PHE A 39 -7.12 -10.60 -4.10
N ILE A 40 -6.01 -10.59 -3.34
CA ILE A 40 -5.85 -11.44 -2.15
C ILE A 40 -6.90 -11.07 -1.10
N GLY A 41 -7.09 -9.78 -0.83
CA GLY A 41 -8.06 -9.29 0.15
C GLY A 41 -9.50 -9.63 -0.21
N SER A 42 -9.85 -9.63 -1.50
CA SER A 42 -11.19 -10.03 -1.95
C SER A 42 -11.42 -11.53 -1.80
N ALA A 43 -10.43 -12.35 -2.18
CA ALA A 43 -10.52 -13.81 -2.06
C ALA A 43 -10.59 -14.26 -0.59
N LEU A 44 -9.67 -13.77 0.25
CA LEU A 44 -9.66 -14.08 1.68
C LEU A 44 -10.84 -13.44 2.41
N GLY A 45 -11.24 -12.24 2.02
CA GLY A 45 -12.39 -11.55 2.59
C GLY A 45 -13.69 -12.31 2.37
N GLY A 46 -13.91 -12.86 1.17
CA GLY A 46 -15.05 -13.71 0.88
C GLY A 46 -15.09 -14.94 1.79
N TYR A 47 -13.96 -15.65 1.92
CA TYR A 47 -13.83 -16.80 2.81
C TYR A 47 -14.12 -16.43 4.28
N ILE A 48 -13.58 -15.32 4.78
CA ILE A 48 -13.81 -14.89 6.17
C ILE A 48 -15.29 -14.53 6.40
N VAL A 49 -15.94 -13.87 5.45
CA VAL A 49 -17.37 -13.53 5.55
C VAL A 49 -18.23 -14.79 5.60
N GLU A 50 -17.91 -15.80 4.80
CA GLU A 50 -18.69 -17.04 4.71
C GLU A 50 -18.66 -17.84 6.03
N PHE A 51 -17.49 -17.95 6.68
CA PHE A 51 -17.35 -18.76 7.91
C PHE A 51 -17.53 -17.97 9.22
N PHE A 52 -17.12 -16.70 9.26
CA PHE A 52 -17.04 -15.90 10.50
C PHE A 52 -17.89 -14.63 10.47
N GLY A 53 -18.56 -14.35 9.35
CA GLY A 53 -19.41 -13.18 9.16
C GLY A 53 -18.65 -11.86 9.04
N TYR A 54 -19.41 -10.79 8.80
CA TYR A 54 -18.87 -9.44 8.57
C TYR A 54 -18.14 -8.83 9.78
N ARG A 55 -18.53 -9.19 11.01
CA ARG A 55 -17.94 -8.62 12.23
C ARG A 55 -16.44 -8.95 12.34
N THR A 56 -16.09 -10.19 12.03
CA THR A 56 -14.70 -10.67 12.04
C THR A 56 -13.90 -10.09 10.87
N LEU A 57 -14.54 -9.93 9.70
CA LEU A 57 -13.94 -9.27 8.55
C LEU A 57 -13.47 -7.85 8.91
N PHE A 58 -14.37 -7.00 9.44
CA PHE A 58 -14.02 -5.63 9.79
C PHE A 58 -12.97 -5.52 10.90
N GLY A 59 -12.99 -6.44 11.87
CA GLY A 59 -11.95 -6.51 12.90
C GLY A 59 -10.57 -6.85 12.34
N SER A 60 -10.49 -7.68 11.29
CA SER A 60 -9.20 -8.04 10.68
C SER A 60 -8.52 -6.86 9.98
N TYR A 61 -9.29 -5.94 9.36
CA TYR A 61 -8.74 -4.72 8.75
C TYR A 61 -8.02 -3.81 9.75
N THR A 62 -8.44 -3.83 11.02
CA THR A 62 -7.79 -3.03 12.07
C THR A 62 -6.37 -3.52 12.34
N VAL A 63 -6.16 -4.85 12.29
CA VAL A 63 -4.84 -5.47 12.46
C VAL A 63 -3.90 -5.05 11.32
N PHE A 64 -4.37 -5.09 10.07
CA PHE A 64 -3.58 -4.64 8.92
C PHE A 64 -3.22 -3.15 9.01
N SER A 65 -4.15 -2.32 9.50
CA SER A 65 -3.89 -0.88 9.69
C SER A 65 -2.85 -0.63 10.78
N LEU A 66 -2.93 -1.36 11.90
CA LEU A 66 -1.94 -1.33 12.98
C LEU A 66 -0.57 -1.79 12.50
N MET A 67 -0.50 -2.86 11.70
CA MET A 67 0.75 -3.30 11.09
C MET A 67 1.37 -2.22 10.21
N GLY A 68 0.57 -1.55 9.37
CA GLY A 68 1.05 -0.42 8.56
C GLY A 68 1.60 0.72 9.41
N LEU A 69 0.92 1.03 10.53
CA LEU A 69 1.40 2.04 11.49
C LEU A 69 2.71 1.62 12.15
N ILE A 70 2.87 0.37 12.53
CA ILE A 70 4.11 -0.17 13.13
C ILE A 70 5.26 -0.08 12.13
N VAL A 71 5.03 -0.51 10.89
CA VAL A 71 6.03 -0.42 9.81
C VAL A 71 6.42 1.05 9.60
N TYR A 72 5.44 1.95 9.52
CA TYR A 72 5.72 3.38 9.43
C TYR A 72 6.55 3.87 10.62
N ALA A 73 6.18 3.53 11.86
CA ALA A 73 6.91 3.98 13.05
C ALA A 73 8.36 3.48 13.09
N VAL A 74 8.61 2.23 12.65
CA VAL A 74 9.95 1.64 12.59
C VAL A 74 10.80 2.33 11.51
N PHE A 75 10.24 2.56 10.32
CA PHE A 75 10.97 3.13 9.19
C PHE A 75 10.89 4.66 9.09
N ALA A 76 10.11 5.34 9.93
CA ALA A 76 9.95 6.79 9.91
C ALA A 76 11.28 7.53 10.05
N ARG A 77 12.21 7.00 10.86
CA ARG A 77 13.55 7.58 11.02
C ARG A 77 14.41 7.45 9.77
N ALA A 78 14.30 6.33 9.05
CA ALA A 78 15.06 6.08 7.82
C ALA A 78 14.49 6.85 6.62
N LEU A 79 13.16 7.03 6.57
CA LEU A 79 12.47 7.78 5.52
C LEU A 79 12.57 9.30 5.69
N SER A 80 12.97 9.78 6.87
CA SER A 80 13.17 11.21 7.13
C SER A 80 14.51 11.74 6.61
N GLU A 81 15.42 10.87 6.14
CA GLU A 81 16.59 11.32 5.39
C GLU A 81 16.17 11.75 3.98
N LYS A 82 16.36 13.04 3.69
CA LYS A 82 15.98 13.71 2.45
C LYS A 82 16.37 12.89 1.20
N PRO A 83 15.50 12.85 0.17
CA PRO A 83 15.91 12.34 -1.13
C PRO A 83 17.09 13.18 -1.62
N LYS A 84 18.23 12.54 -1.86
CA LYS A 84 19.38 13.17 -2.52
C LYS A 84 18.93 13.53 -3.94
N ALA A 85 18.62 14.81 -4.15
CA ALA A 85 18.52 15.38 -5.48
C ALA A 85 19.87 15.20 -6.17
N CYS A 86 19.88 14.46 -7.28
CA CYS A 86 20.99 14.43 -8.22
C CYS A 86 20.57 15.20 -9.47
#